data_AF-A0A960F0L1-F1
#
_entry.id   AF-A0A960F0L1-F1
#
_cell.length_a   1.000
_cell.length_b   1.000
_cell.length_c   1.000
_cell.angle_alpha   90.00
_cell.angle_beta   90.00
_cell.angle_gamma   90.00
#
_symmetry.space_group_name_H-M   'P 1'
#
loop_
_entity.id
_entity.type
_entity.pdbx_description
1 polymer ?
#
loop_
_entity_poly.entity_id
_entity_poly.type
_entity_poly.pdbx_seq_one_letter_code
_entity_poly.pdbx_strand_id
1 'polypeptide(L)'
;MSALPPDAYQRTVVVDWSARAAPARGKDTIWIGVHQPDGTVAAANPPTRQAAFDALLSLLADGVPTVVGFDFPLGYPAGFAAATGLMGAAGGPAPWQAAWAHLTDRIVDGLANANNRWDVAADLNRRLGTNRFWGAPPRRAGPHLTTRKPPPVARGPAEYRHVEIRLRDRKTRPFTVWQLLGAGSVGSQVLTGIPVVHR
;
A
#
# COMPACT_ATOMS: atom_id res chain seq x y z
N MET A 1 26.40 -6.69 6.27
CA MET A 1 25.80 -5.56 5.54
C MET A 1 26.46 -4.29 6.04
N SER A 2 27.37 -3.71 5.26
CA SER A 2 27.95 -2.40 5.59
C SER A 2 26.84 -1.37 5.51
N ALA A 3 26.71 -0.50 6.51
CA ALA A 3 25.83 0.66 6.42
C ALA A 3 26.30 1.52 5.23
N LEU A 4 25.34 1.98 4.43
CA LEU A 4 25.63 2.95 3.37
C LEU A 4 26.21 4.23 4.01
N PRO A 5 27.22 4.87 3.40
CA PRO A 5 27.77 6.11 3.93
C PRO A 5 26.68 7.18 4.05
N PRO A 6 26.84 8.18 4.94
CA PRO A 6 25.87 9.25 5.17
C PRO A 6 25.41 9.96 3.89
N ASP A 7 26.26 9.96 2.86
CA ASP A 7 26.07 10.66 1.59
C ASP A 7 25.60 9.72 0.45
N ALA A 8 25.22 8.47 0.77
CA ALA A 8 24.86 7.48 -0.25
C ALA A 8 23.58 7.84 -1.02
N TYR A 9 22.70 8.64 -0.41
CA TYR A 9 21.50 9.18 -1.06
C TYR A 9 21.59 10.69 -1.08
N GLN A 10 21.58 11.23 -2.28
CA GLN A 10 21.68 12.66 -2.54
C GLN A 10 20.28 13.30 -2.57
N ARG A 11 19.26 12.55 -2.98
CA ARG A 11 17.87 13.03 -3.04
C ARG A 11 16.96 12.21 -2.13
N THR A 12 16.05 12.89 -1.44
CA THR A 12 14.97 12.25 -0.69
C THR A 12 13.63 12.61 -1.33
N VAL A 13 12.81 11.60 -1.59
CA VAL A 13 11.45 11.75 -2.11
C VAL A 13 10.49 11.13 -1.12
N VAL A 14 9.44 11.86 -0.73
CA VAL A 14 8.36 11.36 0.12
C VAL A 14 7.05 11.47 -0.64
N VAL A 15 6.31 10.37 -0.69
CA VAL A 15 5.05 10.26 -1.41
C VAL A 15 3.91 9.99 -0.42
N ASP A 16 3.01 10.95 -0.28
CA ASP A 16 1.72 10.79 0.39
C ASP A 16 0.72 10.24 -0.63
N TRP A 17 0.18 9.05 -0.36
CA TRP A 17 -0.57 8.27 -1.32
C TRP A 17 -2.07 8.29 -1.07
N SER A 18 -2.85 8.45 -2.12
CA SER A 18 -4.32 8.41 -2.05
C SER A 18 -4.89 7.25 -2.85
N ALA A 19 -5.75 6.48 -2.18
CA ALA A 19 -6.56 5.45 -2.81
C ALA A 19 -7.87 5.99 -3.42
N ARG A 20 -8.02 7.30 -3.58
CA ARG A 20 -9.23 7.89 -4.19
C ARG A 20 -9.50 7.27 -5.57
N ALA A 21 -10.77 7.04 -5.89
CA ALA A 21 -11.20 6.38 -7.13
C ALA A 21 -11.51 7.34 -8.29
N ALA A 22 -11.06 8.60 -8.20
CA ALA A 22 -11.25 9.65 -9.18
C ALA A 22 -10.06 10.63 -9.11
N PRO A 23 -9.78 11.40 -10.18
CA PRO A 23 -8.73 12.40 -10.15
C PRO A 23 -9.04 13.49 -9.11
N ALA A 24 -8.02 13.96 -8.38
CA ALA A 24 -8.19 15.05 -7.42
C ALA A 24 -6.86 15.73 -7.08
N ARG A 25 -6.96 16.99 -6.65
CA ARG A 25 -5.85 17.78 -6.10
C ARG A 25 -6.26 18.41 -4.76
N GLY A 26 -5.29 18.84 -3.98
CA GLY A 26 -5.46 19.47 -2.68
C GLY A 26 -5.40 18.47 -1.52
N LYS A 27 -6.17 18.76 -0.47
CA LYS A 27 -6.19 17.96 0.76
C LYS A 27 -6.66 16.52 0.49
N ASP A 28 -6.05 15.55 1.19
CA ASP A 28 -6.40 14.12 1.12
C ASP A 28 -6.23 13.51 -0.31
N THR A 29 -5.23 13.99 -1.05
CA THR A 29 -4.85 13.54 -2.39
C THR A 29 -3.37 13.17 -2.47
N ILE A 30 -2.84 12.83 -3.65
CA ILE A 30 -1.46 12.37 -3.79
C ILE A 30 -0.51 13.56 -3.74
N TRP A 31 0.52 13.52 -2.90
CA TRP A 31 1.59 14.51 -2.89
C TRP A 31 2.95 13.85 -3.05
N ILE A 32 3.84 14.50 -3.78
CA ILE A 32 5.24 14.11 -3.94
C ILE A 32 6.08 15.28 -3.44
N GLY A 33 6.76 15.11 -2.32
CA GLY A 33 7.78 16.04 -1.83
C GLY A 33 9.16 15.58 -2.27
N VAL A 34 9.98 16.50 -2.77
CA VAL A 34 11.36 16.25 -3.20
C VAL A 34 12.28 17.18 -2.43
N HIS A 35 13.25 16.60 -1.74
CA HIS A 35 14.33 17.31 -1.07
C HIS A 35 15.64 17.00 -1.80
N GLN A 36 16.29 18.05 -2.31
CA GLN A 36 17.54 17.99 -3.05
C GLN A 36 18.76 18.17 -2.12
N PRO A 37 19.98 17.79 -2.55
CA PRO A 37 21.19 17.96 -1.75
C PRO A 37 21.50 19.41 -1.37
N ASP A 38 21.12 20.35 -2.25
CA ASP A 38 21.33 21.79 -2.06
C ASP A 38 20.35 22.42 -1.06
N GLY A 39 19.48 21.61 -0.44
CA GLY A 39 18.45 22.03 0.50
C GLY A 39 17.15 22.50 -0.16
N THR A 40 17.07 22.50 -1.50
CA THR A 40 15.84 22.86 -2.21
C THR A 40 14.74 21.85 -1.94
N VAL A 41 13.55 22.35 -1.61
CA VAL A 41 12.34 21.54 -1.43
C VAL A 41 11.31 21.92 -2.49
N ALA A 42 10.83 20.92 -3.23
CA ALA A 42 9.75 21.06 -4.19
C ALA A 42 8.60 20.10 -3.83
N ALA A 43 7.37 20.49 -4.19
CA ALA A 43 6.19 19.65 -4.01
C ALA A 43 5.37 19.59 -5.30
N ALA A 44 4.92 18.40 -5.66
CA ALA A 44 3.98 18.16 -6.73
C ALA A 44 2.71 17.49 -6.17
N ASN A 45 1.56 17.84 -6.74
CA ASN A 45 0.26 17.26 -6.37
C ASN A 45 -0.40 16.62 -7.59
N PRO A 46 0.12 15.49 -8.09
CA PRO A 46 -0.40 14.83 -9.28
C PRO A 46 -1.87 14.39 -9.07
N PRO A 47 -2.74 14.56 -10.08
CA PRO A 47 -4.16 14.30 -9.91
C PRO A 47 -4.50 12.81 -9.87
N THR A 48 -3.62 11.96 -10.40
CA THR A 48 -3.83 10.50 -10.55
C THR A 48 -2.60 9.71 -10.15
N ARG A 49 -2.78 8.44 -9.81
CA ARG A 49 -1.67 7.52 -9.51
C ARG A 49 -0.78 7.29 -10.72
N GLN A 50 -1.35 7.27 -11.93
CA GLN A 50 -0.56 7.23 -13.16
C GLN A 50 0.30 8.48 -13.32
N ALA A 51 -0.26 9.68 -13.15
CA ALA A 51 0.52 10.92 -13.23
C ALA A 51 1.61 11.01 -12.13
N ALA A 52 1.34 10.44 -10.95
CA ALA A 52 2.34 10.32 -9.89
C ALA A 52 3.49 9.39 -10.30
N PHE A 53 3.17 8.22 -10.86
CA PHE A 53 4.16 7.29 -11.39
C PHE A 53 5.03 7.91 -12.48
N ASP A 54 4.41 8.56 -13.48
CA ASP A 54 5.15 9.21 -14.57
C ASP A 54 6.07 10.33 -14.04
N ALA A 55 5.60 11.13 -13.08
CA ALA A 55 6.42 12.15 -12.43
C ALA A 55 7.60 11.57 -11.65
N LEU A 56 7.40 10.45 -10.94
CA LEU A 56 8.47 9.76 -10.23
C LEU A 56 9.49 9.16 -11.22
N LEU A 57 9.05 8.54 -12.30
CA LEU A 57 9.96 8.02 -13.33
C LEU A 57 10.79 9.13 -13.97
N SER A 58 10.17 10.24 -14.36
CA SER A 58 10.90 11.40 -14.89
C SER A 58 11.89 11.97 -13.88
N LEU A 59 11.52 12.04 -12.60
CA LEU A 59 12.41 12.53 -11.56
C LEU A 59 13.63 11.61 -11.38
N LEU A 60 13.42 10.30 -11.40
CA LEU A 60 14.47 9.29 -11.15
C LEU A 60 15.35 9.00 -12.39
N ALA A 61 14.98 9.52 -13.56
CA ALA A 61 15.67 9.24 -14.83
C ALA A 61 17.11 9.77 -14.89
N ASP A 62 17.47 10.75 -14.05
CA ASP A 62 18.83 11.33 -13.99
C ASP A 62 19.85 10.42 -13.26
N GLY A 63 19.40 9.33 -12.65
CA GLY A 63 20.26 8.39 -11.94
C GLY A 63 20.85 8.92 -10.63
N VAL A 64 20.41 10.08 -10.14
CA VAL A 64 20.84 10.59 -8.85
C VAL A 64 20.43 9.58 -7.76
N PRO A 65 21.37 9.13 -6.90
CA PRO A 65 21.04 8.21 -5.81
C PRO A 65 19.91 8.77 -4.94
N THR A 66 18.74 8.17 -5.05
CA THR A 66 17.50 8.70 -4.48
C THR A 66 16.88 7.67 -3.54
N VAL A 67 16.51 8.10 -2.33
CA VAL A 67 15.62 7.33 -1.46
C VAL A 67 14.18 7.79 -1.68
N VAL A 68 13.28 6.84 -1.95
CA VAL A 68 11.85 7.11 -2.12
C VAL A 68 11.07 6.44 -1.00
N GLY A 69 10.36 7.23 -0.20
CA GLY A 69 9.47 6.77 0.86
C GLY A 69 8.00 6.93 0.46
N PHE A 70 7.18 5.93 0.76
CA PHE A 70 5.73 5.98 0.61
C PHE A 70 5.08 5.92 2.00
N ASP A 71 3.97 6.63 2.20
CA ASP A 71 3.24 6.67 3.47
C ASP A 71 2.42 5.40 3.76
N PHE A 72 2.33 4.47 2.81
CA PHE A 72 1.62 3.21 2.97
C PHE A 72 2.55 2.02 3.30
N PRO A 73 2.01 0.99 3.98
CA PRO A 73 2.70 -0.27 4.22
C PRO A 73 3.13 -1.02 2.95
N LEU A 74 4.42 -1.37 2.89
CA LEU A 74 5.00 -2.19 1.82
C LEU A 74 4.74 -3.71 1.96
N GLY A 75 3.78 -4.12 2.79
CA GLY A 75 3.47 -5.54 2.96
C GLY A 75 2.43 -5.82 4.03
N TYR A 76 2.15 -7.11 4.20
CA TYR A 76 1.13 -7.63 5.12
C TYR A 76 1.75 -8.32 6.34
N PRO A 77 0.95 -8.56 7.41
CA PRO A 77 1.38 -9.36 8.54
C PRO A 77 1.93 -10.74 8.12
N ALA A 78 2.87 -11.26 8.91
CA ALA A 78 3.49 -12.55 8.66
C ALA A 78 2.43 -13.65 8.47
N GLY A 79 2.69 -14.55 7.53
CA GLY A 79 1.77 -15.63 7.15
C GLY A 79 0.68 -15.25 6.14
N PHE A 80 0.55 -13.98 5.74
CA PHE A 80 -0.47 -13.54 4.77
C PHE A 80 -0.44 -14.30 3.45
N ALA A 81 0.72 -14.37 2.78
CA ALA A 81 0.82 -15.04 1.48
C ALA A 81 0.51 -16.54 1.55
N ALA A 82 0.93 -17.20 2.63
CA ALA A 82 0.60 -18.61 2.87
C ALA A 82 -0.90 -18.81 3.11
N ALA A 83 -1.50 -17.99 3.98
CA ALA A 83 -2.92 -18.08 4.31
C ALA A 83 -3.86 -17.74 3.14
N THR A 84 -3.36 -17.05 2.11
CA THR A 84 -4.11 -16.72 0.89
C THR A 84 -3.82 -17.67 -0.27
N GLY A 85 -2.97 -18.68 -0.06
CA GLY A 85 -2.56 -19.62 -1.10
C GLY A 85 -1.76 -18.97 -2.23
N LEU A 86 -1.03 -17.89 -1.93
CA LEU A 86 -0.19 -17.17 -2.91
C LEU A 86 1.24 -17.70 -2.98
N MET A 87 1.63 -18.56 -2.04
CA MET A 87 2.95 -19.17 -2.05
C MET A 87 3.09 -20.10 -3.26
N GLY A 88 4.18 -19.93 -4.00
CA GLY A 88 4.57 -20.86 -5.07
C GLY A 88 5.15 -22.16 -4.55
N ALA A 89 5.74 -22.95 -5.45
CA ALA A 89 6.49 -24.16 -5.10
C ALA A 89 7.66 -23.85 -4.14
N ALA A 90 8.20 -24.89 -3.49
CA ALA A 90 9.39 -24.75 -2.67
C ALA A 90 10.55 -24.13 -3.48
N GLY A 91 11.19 -23.09 -2.93
CA GLY A 91 12.20 -22.30 -3.65
C GLY A 91 11.64 -21.16 -4.52
N GLY A 92 10.32 -20.95 -4.50
CA GLY A 92 9.66 -19.82 -5.15
C GLY A 92 9.96 -18.46 -4.51
N PRO A 93 9.33 -17.37 -5.02
CA PRO A 93 9.57 -16.02 -4.54
C PRO A 93 9.27 -15.87 -3.04
N ALA A 94 9.93 -14.91 -2.40
CA ALA A 94 9.68 -14.61 -1.00
C ALA A 94 8.19 -14.26 -0.77
N PRO A 95 7.61 -14.53 0.43
CA PRO A 95 6.19 -14.29 0.69
C PRO A 95 5.69 -12.88 0.33
N TRP A 96 6.51 -11.85 0.55
CA TRP A 96 6.15 -10.48 0.21
C TRP A 96 6.12 -10.25 -1.31
N GLN A 97 7.06 -10.84 -2.05
CA GLN A 97 7.10 -10.76 -3.52
C GLN A 97 5.89 -11.45 -4.13
N ALA A 98 5.50 -12.61 -3.62
CA ALA A 98 4.30 -13.32 -4.07
C ALA A 98 3.03 -12.49 -3.84
N ALA A 99 2.92 -11.82 -2.70
CA ALA A 99 1.81 -10.90 -2.44
C ALA A 99 1.82 -9.70 -3.39
N TRP A 100 2.98 -9.08 -3.63
CA TRP A 100 3.11 -7.95 -4.55
C TRP A 100 2.76 -8.32 -5.99
N ALA A 101 3.27 -9.46 -6.47
CA ALA A 101 2.97 -9.98 -7.80
C ALA A 101 1.46 -10.24 -7.95
N HIS A 102 0.82 -10.86 -6.95
CA HIS A 102 -0.63 -11.05 -6.96
C HIS A 102 -1.41 -9.74 -6.99
N LEU A 103 -1.04 -8.76 -6.16
CA LEU A 103 -1.72 -7.46 -6.19
C LEU A 103 -1.55 -6.77 -7.54
N THR A 104 -0.36 -6.83 -8.12
CA THR A 104 -0.06 -6.23 -9.43
C THR A 104 -0.85 -6.88 -10.56
N ASP A 105 -1.01 -8.21 -10.52
CA ASP A 105 -1.83 -8.96 -11.49
C ASP A 105 -3.33 -8.67 -11.35
N ARG A 106 -3.83 -8.56 -10.12
CA ARG A 106 -5.28 -8.51 -9.85
C ARG A 106 -5.87 -7.12 -9.76
N ILE A 107 -5.08 -6.12 -9.36
CA ILE A 107 -5.54 -4.74 -9.24
C ILE A 107 -5.53 -4.09 -10.61
N VAL A 108 -6.72 -3.70 -11.05
CA VAL A 108 -6.90 -2.80 -12.19
C VAL A 108 -7.04 -1.40 -11.64
N ASP A 109 -6.16 -0.51 -12.06
CA ASP A 109 -6.18 0.91 -11.72
C ASP A 109 -6.08 1.76 -12.99
N GLY A 110 -7.21 2.37 -13.37
CA GLY A 110 -7.33 3.12 -14.60
C GLY A 110 -6.63 4.48 -14.54
N LEU A 111 -6.40 5.07 -15.72
CA LEU A 111 -5.73 6.37 -15.88
C LEU A 111 -6.40 7.50 -15.09
N ALA A 112 -7.72 7.40 -14.86
CA ALA A 112 -8.53 8.33 -14.06
C ALA A 112 -8.78 7.83 -12.62
N ASN A 113 -7.91 6.99 -12.06
CA ASN A 113 -7.98 6.39 -10.72
C ASN A 113 -9.15 5.42 -10.46
N ALA A 114 -10.04 5.14 -11.42
CA ALA A 114 -11.07 4.11 -11.24
C ALA A 114 -10.40 2.75 -11.03
N ASN A 115 -10.76 2.04 -9.96
CA ASN A 115 -10.09 0.80 -9.56
C ASN A 115 -11.02 -0.28 -9.01
N ASN A 116 -10.58 -1.53 -9.08
CA ASN A 116 -11.31 -2.71 -8.65
C ASN A 116 -10.93 -3.20 -7.23
N ARG A 117 -10.29 -2.36 -6.39
CA ARG A 117 -9.71 -2.80 -5.09
C ARG A 117 -10.67 -3.55 -4.17
N TRP A 118 -11.96 -3.22 -4.24
CA TRP A 118 -13.01 -3.89 -3.46
C TRP A 118 -13.15 -5.36 -3.85
N ASP A 119 -13.08 -5.65 -5.15
CA ASP A 119 -13.26 -7.00 -5.68
C ASP A 119 -12.03 -7.86 -5.32
N VAL A 120 -10.84 -7.28 -5.41
CA VAL A 120 -9.59 -7.93 -4.99
C VAL A 120 -9.59 -8.21 -3.49
N ALA A 121 -10.02 -7.25 -2.66
CA ALA A 121 -10.12 -7.47 -1.22
C ALA A 121 -11.14 -8.56 -0.85
N ALA A 122 -12.28 -8.62 -1.55
CA ALA A 122 -13.26 -9.67 -1.37
C ALA A 122 -12.71 -11.05 -1.77
N ASP A 123 -11.94 -11.15 -2.86
CA ASP A 123 -11.26 -12.39 -3.26
C ASP A 123 -10.24 -12.85 -2.21
N LEU A 124 -9.44 -11.91 -1.68
CA LEU A 124 -8.47 -12.23 -0.63
C LEU A 124 -9.16 -12.71 0.65
N ASN A 125 -10.26 -12.09 1.06
CA ASN A 125 -11.08 -12.58 2.19
C ASN A 125 -11.65 -13.98 1.93
N ARG A 126 -12.13 -14.25 0.70
CA ARG A 126 -12.59 -15.58 0.31
C ARG A 126 -11.48 -16.62 0.44
N ARG A 127 -10.26 -16.31 -0.02
CA ARG A 127 -9.07 -17.17 0.10
C ARG A 127 -8.67 -17.41 1.56
N LEU A 128 -8.76 -16.37 2.39
CA LEU A 128 -8.50 -16.45 3.84
C LEU A 128 -9.56 -17.28 4.58
N GLY A 129 -10.71 -17.59 3.95
CA GLY A 129 -11.86 -18.22 4.60
C GLY A 129 -12.51 -17.34 5.67
N THR A 130 -12.15 -16.06 5.74
CA THR A 130 -12.63 -15.14 6.75
C THR A 130 -12.47 -13.68 6.31
N ASN A 131 -13.34 -12.81 6.82
CA ASN A 131 -13.28 -11.39 6.50
C ASN A 131 -12.20 -10.72 7.35
N ARG A 132 -11.00 -10.54 6.79
CA ARG A 132 -9.96 -9.68 7.36
C ARG A 132 -10.09 -8.28 6.81
N PHE A 133 -10.12 -8.12 5.48
CA PHE A 133 -10.38 -6.84 4.85
C PHE A 133 -11.82 -6.37 5.12
N TRP A 134 -12.00 -5.09 5.39
CA TRP A 134 -13.31 -4.52 5.70
C TRP A 134 -13.38 -3.03 5.38
N GLY A 135 -14.59 -2.48 5.45
CA GLY A 135 -14.83 -1.06 5.16
C GLY A 135 -15.09 -0.87 3.68
N ALA A 136 -16.20 -1.39 3.18
CA ALA A 136 -16.69 -1.11 1.84
C ALA A 136 -17.86 -0.13 1.85
N PRO A 137 -18.07 0.66 0.78
CA PRO A 137 -19.34 1.35 0.60
C PRO A 137 -20.49 0.33 0.44
N PRO A 138 -21.73 0.65 0.86
CA PRO A 138 -22.84 -0.33 0.86
C PRO A 138 -23.04 -1.07 -0.45
N ARG A 139 -22.90 -0.38 -1.59
CA ARG A 139 -23.01 -0.94 -2.94
C ARG A 139 -21.92 -1.95 -3.34
N ARG A 140 -20.83 -2.05 -2.57
CA ARG A 140 -19.72 -2.99 -2.77
C ARG A 140 -19.61 -3.99 -1.63
N ALA A 141 -20.50 -3.93 -0.65
CA ALA A 141 -20.52 -4.88 0.45
C ALA A 141 -21.15 -6.20 0.01
N GLY A 142 -20.70 -7.30 0.60
CA GLY A 142 -21.18 -8.64 0.30
C GLY A 142 -20.63 -9.68 1.29
N PRO A 143 -20.81 -10.99 1.01
CA PRO A 143 -20.43 -12.07 1.92
C PRO A 143 -18.95 -12.02 2.34
N HIS A 144 -18.08 -11.63 1.40
CA HIS A 144 -16.63 -11.60 1.59
C HIS A 144 -16.06 -10.20 1.80
N LEU A 145 -16.90 -9.17 1.95
CA LEU A 145 -16.41 -7.81 2.24
C LEU A 145 -17.50 -6.98 2.93
N THR A 146 -17.28 -6.66 4.18
CA THR A 146 -18.27 -5.98 5.02
C THR A 146 -18.07 -4.46 5.05
N THR A 147 -19.14 -3.71 5.33
CA THR A 147 -19.09 -2.26 5.54
C THR A 147 -18.38 -1.87 6.84
N ARG A 148 -18.44 -2.73 7.86
CA ARG A 148 -17.86 -2.52 9.18
C ARG A 148 -16.82 -3.58 9.52
N LYS A 149 -15.97 -3.27 10.50
CA LYS A 149 -14.99 -4.22 11.03
C LYS A 149 -15.69 -5.49 11.52
N PRO A 150 -15.32 -6.68 11.01
CA PRO A 150 -15.86 -7.94 11.49
C PRO A 150 -15.33 -8.28 12.88
N PRO A 151 -15.96 -9.22 13.59
CA PRO A 151 -15.43 -9.73 14.86
C PRO A 151 -13.99 -10.26 14.71
N PRO A 152 -13.19 -10.26 15.79
CA PRO A 152 -11.88 -10.89 15.78
C PRO A 152 -11.98 -12.37 15.39
N VAL A 153 -10.99 -12.86 14.65
CA VAL A 153 -10.97 -14.24 14.16
C VAL A 153 -9.76 -14.96 14.74
N ALA A 154 -9.96 -16.20 15.19
CA ALA A 154 -8.97 -16.95 15.96
C ALA A 154 -7.79 -17.48 15.11
N ARG A 155 -7.96 -17.57 13.79
CA ARG A 155 -6.97 -18.15 12.85
C ARG A 155 -6.62 -17.17 11.72
N GLY A 156 -5.47 -17.40 11.10
CA GLY A 156 -4.96 -16.60 9.99
C GLY A 156 -4.06 -15.43 10.44
N PRO A 157 -3.65 -14.56 9.49
CA PRO A 157 -2.67 -13.51 9.74
C PRO A 157 -3.13 -12.53 10.82
N ALA A 158 -2.18 -11.98 11.59
CA ALA A 158 -2.49 -11.05 12.69
C ALA A 158 -3.18 -9.76 12.19
N GLU A 159 -3.87 -9.05 13.10
CA GLU A 159 -4.46 -7.74 12.76
C GLU A 159 -3.37 -6.69 12.42
N TYR A 160 -2.20 -6.80 13.05
CA TYR A 160 -1.12 -5.84 12.95
C TYR A 160 0.19 -6.52 12.51
N ARG A 161 1.00 -5.78 11.75
CA ARG A 161 2.38 -6.12 11.42
C ARG A 161 3.27 -5.96 12.65
N HIS A 162 4.47 -6.53 12.61
CA HIS A 162 5.42 -6.48 13.72
C HIS A 162 5.71 -5.03 14.20
N VAL A 163 5.91 -4.11 13.25
CA VAL A 163 6.14 -2.69 13.57
C VAL A 163 4.93 -2.04 14.25
N GLU A 164 3.72 -2.37 13.82
CA GLU A 164 2.48 -1.83 14.40
C GLU A 164 2.25 -2.37 15.81
N ILE A 165 2.57 -3.65 16.05
CA ILE A 165 2.55 -4.23 17.41
C ILE A 165 3.50 -3.45 18.32
N ARG A 166 4.75 -3.21 17.88
CA ARG A 166 5.73 -2.46 18.67
C ARG A 166 5.30 -1.02 18.94
N LEU A 167 4.64 -0.39 17.98
CA LEU A 167 4.05 0.94 18.11
C LEU A 167 2.90 0.95 19.13
N ARG A 168 2.07 -0.09 19.15
CA ARG A 168 0.98 -0.24 20.13
C ARG A 168 1.50 -0.46 21.55
N ASP A 169 2.59 -1.20 21.73
CA ASP A 169 3.25 -1.35 23.05
C ASP A 169 3.70 0.00 23.61
N ARG A 170 4.02 0.95 22.73
CA ARG A 170 4.35 2.35 23.06
C ARG A 170 3.10 3.24 23.20
N LYS A 171 1.91 2.65 23.33
CA LYS A 171 0.62 3.32 23.47
C LYS A 171 0.21 4.20 22.28
N THR A 172 0.80 4.00 21.11
CA THR A 172 0.33 4.62 19.87
C THR A 172 -0.81 3.80 19.25
N ARG A 173 -1.58 4.40 18.34
CA ARG A 173 -2.76 3.79 17.71
C ARG A 173 -2.61 3.72 16.18
N PRO A 174 -1.73 2.85 15.66
CA PRO A 174 -1.61 2.68 14.21
C PRO A 174 -2.88 2.08 13.61
N PHE A 175 -3.19 2.48 12.39
CA PHE A 175 -4.22 1.82 11.58
C PHE A 175 -3.70 0.52 11.00
N THR A 176 -4.61 -0.43 10.80
CA THR A 176 -4.29 -1.74 10.22
C THR A 176 -4.39 -1.73 8.69
N VAL A 177 -3.58 -2.55 8.02
CA VAL A 177 -3.67 -2.81 6.57
C VAL A 177 -4.99 -3.43 6.11
N TRP A 178 -5.87 -3.83 7.04
CA TRP A 178 -7.13 -4.48 6.70
C TRP A 178 -8.29 -3.49 6.42
N GLN A 179 -8.18 -2.23 6.84
CA GLN A 179 -9.26 -1.24 6.66
C GLN A 179 -9.20 -0.55 5.29
N LEU A 180 -10.31 -0.54 4.56
CA LEU A 180 -10.38 -0.03 3.19
C LEU A 180 -11.16 1.28 3.01
N LEU A 181 -11.97 1.72 3.97
CA LEU A 181 -12.74 2.97 3.87
C LEU A 181 -12.83 3.67 5.22
N GLY A 182 -12.96 5.00 5.17
CA GLY A 182 -13.03 5.88 6.33
C GLY A 182 -11.65 6.36 6.78
N ALA A 183 -11.60 7.00 7.95
CA ALA A 183 -10.35 7.46 8.54
C ALA A 183 -9.40 6.27 8.76
N GLY A 184 -8.17 6.38 8.25
CA GLY A 184 -7.19 5.30 8.35
C GLY A 184 -7.41 4.13 7.39
N SER A 185 -7.92 4.40 6.18
CA SER A 185 -8.10 3.40 5.12
C SER A 185 -6.77 2.91 4.51
N VAL A 186 -5.83 2.50 5.36
CA VAL A 186 -4.48 2.08 4.99
C VAL A 186 -4.50 0.93 4.01
N GLY A 187 -5.41 -0.04 4.18
CA GLY A 187 -5.52 -1.16 3.24
C GLY A 187 -5.85 -0.73 1.81
N SER A 188 -6.64 0.32 1.63
CA SER A 188 -6.91 0.87 0.30
C SER A 188 -5.67 1.53 -0.31
N GLN A 189 -4.85 2.21 0.49
CA GLN A 189 -3.57 2.77 0.03
C GLN A 189 -2.62 1.64 -0.39
N VAL A 190 -2.49 0.59 0.43
CA VAL A 190 -1.66 -0.60 0.11
C VAL A 190 -2.09 -1.27 -1.19
N LEU A 191 -3.40 -1.56 -1.34
CA LEU A 191 -3.95 -2.23 -2.53
C LEU A 191 -3.77 -1.43 -3.82
N THR A 192 -3.66 -0.11 -3.74
CA THR A 192 -3.48 0.76 -4.92
C THR A 192 -2.05 1.25 -5.10
N GLY A 193 -1.22 1.18 -4.05
CA GLY A 193 0.15 1.66 -4.04
C GLY A 193 1.18 0.60 -4.41
N ILE A 194 1.08 -0.61 -3.82
CA ILE A 194 2.01 -1.71 -4.13
C ILE A 194 2.06 -2.01 -5.64
N PRO A 195 0.93 -2.12 -6.37
CA PRO A 195 0.96 -2.34 -7.82
C PRO A 195 1.69 -1.26 -8.61
N VAL A 196 1.74 -0.02 -8.12
CA VAL A 196 2.48 1.07 -8.78
C VAL A 196 3.97 0.97 -8.48
N VAL A 197 4.34 0.67 -7.24
CA VAL A 197 5.76 0.52 -6.83
C VAL A 197 6.42 -0.71 -7.45
N HIS A 198 5.64 -1.75 -7.76
CA HIS A 198 6.16 -2.98 -8.35
C HIS A 198 6.50 -2.86 -9.86
N ARG A 199 5.99 -1.85 -10.56
CA ARG A 199 6.22 -1.67 -12.02
C ARG A 199 7.68 -1.34 -12.31
#